data_AF-A0AAD6WW57-F1
#
_entry.id   AF-A0AAD6WW57-F1
#
_cell.length_a   1.000
_cell.length_b   1.000
_cell.length_c   1.000
_cell.angle_alpha   90.00
_cell.angle_beta   90.00
_cell.angle_gamma   90.00
#
_symmetry.space_group_name_H-M   'P 1'
#
loop_
_entity.id
_entity.type
_entity.pdbx_description
1 polymer ?
#
loop_
_entity_poly.entity_id
_entity_poly.type
_entity_poly.pdbx_seq_one_letter_code
_entity_poly.pdbx_strand_id
1 'polypeptide(L)'
;MDPAFQDMDFIDILKLEEEGNGRLKMPENRPTRCERCNVETNGLYRCRTCFWPRFNCRACTLAAHAEHPLHRIESWPGFQGTSLAQLGLVVYLGHGGDKCPKGVTDADFTIVGLDGAHDVTLNFCACEKAPARQEMQLESMRLHGWRNQHTALDFEIARYREDLGLISRKQETKRRRKVPQVVQSA
;
A
#
# COMPACT_ATOMS: atom_id res chain seq x y z
N MET A 1 -9.32 -8.90 36.34
CA MET A 1 -8.25 -8.61 35.35
C MET A 1 -6.94 -8.87 36.05
N ASP A 2 -6.08 -9.70 35.45
CA ASP A 2 -4.79 -10.07 36.04
C ASP A 2 -3.85 -8.82 36.04
N PRO A 3 -3.34 -8.39 37.21
CA PRO A 3 -2.52 -7.19 37.33
C PRO A 3 -1.16 -7.29 36.62
N ALA A 4 -0.74 -8.46 36.12
CA ALA A 4 0.55 -8.64 35.43
C ALA A 4 0.65 -8.00 34.03
N PHE A 5 -0.45 -7.46 33.49
CA PHE A 5 -0.49 -6.90 32.13
C PHE A 5 -0.78 -5.39 32.08
N GLN A 6 -0.90 -4.72 33.23
CA GLN A 6 -1.15 -3.28 33.28
C GLN A 6 0.14 -2.43 33.25
N ASP A 7 1.31 -3.06 33.42
CA ASP A 7 2.60 -2.35 33.59
C ASP A 7 3.68 -2.75 32.57
N MET A 8 3.33 -3.26 31.38
CA MET A 8 4.31 -3.36 30.30
C MET A 8 4.32 -2.04 29.52
N ASP A 9 5.00 -1.05 30.08
CA ASP A 9 5.29 0.18 29.37
C ASP A 9 6.24 -0.13 28.20
N PHE A 10 6.05 0.61 27.10
CA PHE A 10 6.76 0.47 25.82
C PHE A 10 8.30 0.37 25.94
N ILE A 11 8.83 0.90 27.04
CA ILE A 11 10.23 0.91 27.43
C ILE A 11 10.78 -0.51 27.66
N ASP A 12 9.98 -1.47 28.15
CA ASP A 12 10.50 -2.82 28.43
C ASP A 12 10.61 -3.70 27.18
N ILE A 13 9.94 -3.32 26.08
CA ILE A 13 10.14 -3.91 24.75
C ILE A 13 11.44 -3.37 24.10
N LEU A 14 11.78 -2.11 24.36
CA LEU A 14 12.98 -1.46 23.82
C LEU A 14 14.25 -1.70 24.64
N LYS A 15 14.15 -2.11 25.91
CA LYS A 15 15.30 -2.53 26.74
C LYS A 15 15.92 -3.87 26.31
N LEU A 16 15.50 -4.46 25.19
CA LEU A 16 16.02 -5.70 24.61
C LEU A 16 17.16 -5.50 23.60
N GLU A 17 17.94 -4.41 23.70
CA GLU A 17 18.99 -4.09 22.72
C GLU A 17 20.45 -4.26 23.19
N GLU A 18 20.76 -4.49 24.47
CA GLU A 18 22.17 -4.34 24.91
C GLU A 18 22.93 -5.56 25.43
N GLU A 19 22.33 -6.75 25.50
CA GLU A 19 23.09 -7.95 25.90
C GLU A 19 23.21 -8.96 24.76
N GLY A 20 24.26 -8.73 23.96
CA GLY A 20 25.06 -9.77 23.31
C GLY A 20 24.32 -10.87 22.55
N ASN A 21 24.39 -10.77 21.20
CA ASN A 21 24.13 -11.82 20.21
C ASN A 21 22.80 -11.76 19.42
N GLY A 22 22.19 -10.58 19.31
CA GLY A 22 21.35 -10.19 18.16
C GLY A 22 20.09 -11.03 17.87
N ARG A 23 19.73 -11.95 18.76
CA ARG A 23 18.48 -12.72 18.70
C ARG A 23 17.62 -12.26 19.87
N LEU A 24 16.62 -11.43 19.57
CA LEU A 24 15.55 -11.10 20.51
C LEU A 24 15.03 -12.40 21.12
N LYS A 25 15.24 -12.62 22.42
CA LYS A 25 14.55 -13.68 23.15
C LYS A 25 13.09 -13.23 23.23
N MET A 26 12.26 -13.81 22.37
CA MET A 26 10.82 -13.55 22.38
C MET A 26 10.27 -13.93 23.75
N PRO A 27 9.32 -13.15 24.31
CA PRO A 27 8.60 -13.59 25.48
C PRO A 27 7.95 -14.93 25.17
N GLU A 28 8.14 -15.91 26.07
CA GLU A 28 7.57 -17.26 25.92
C GLU A 28 6.04 -17.21 25.82
N ASN A 29 5.43 -16.12 26.32
CA ASN A 29 4.00 -15.91 26.29
C ASN A 29 3.56 -15.23 24.98
N ARG A 30 2.93 -16.02 24.11
CA ARG A 30 2.29 -15.56 22.87
C ARG A 30 1.17 -14.55 23.22
N PRO A 31 1.19 -13.29 22.75
CA PRO A 31 -0.01 -12.47 22.80
C PRO A 31 -1.12 -13.18 22.00
N THR A 32 -2.24 -13.46 22.65
CA THR A 32 -3.42 -14.12 22.04
C THR A 32 -4.60 -13.18 21.91
N ARG A 33 -4.54 -11.95 22.42
CA ARG A 33 -5.64 -10.99 22.39
C ARG A 33 -5.31 -9.78 21.54
N CYS A 34 -6.29 -9.32 20.78
CA CYS A 34 -6.20 -8.07 20.02
C CYS A 34 -6.22 -6.87 20.97
N GLU A 35 -5.26 -5.96 20.87
CA GLU A 35 -5.20 -4.75 21.71
C GLU A 35 -6.35 -3.77 21.46
N ARG A 36 -7.01 -3.84 20.29
CA ARG A 36 -8.10 -2.93 19.92
C ARG A 36 -9.49 -3.42 20.34
N CYS A 37 -9.80 -4.70 20.14
CA CYS A 37 -11.13 -5.26 20.44
C CYS A 37 -11.13 -6.26 21.59
N ASN A 38 -9.97 -6.58 22.17
CA ASN A 38 -9.79 -7.53 23.27
C ASN A 38 -10.30 -8.96 23.00
N VAL A 39 -10.53 -9.30 21.73
CA VAL A 39 -10.95 -10.63 21.29
C VAL A 39 -9.71 -11.53 21.19
N GLU A 40 -9.86 -12.76 21.70
CA GLU A 40 -8.86 -13.80 21.57
C GLU A 40 -8.79 -14.31 20.13
N THR A 41 -7.57 -14.43 19.61
CA THR A 41 -7.29 -14.71 18.20
C THR A 41 -6.06 -15.58 18.06
N ASN A 42 -6.09 -16.46 17.06
CA ASN A 42 -4.96 -17.34 16.73
C ASN A 42 -3.88 -16.64 15.91
N GLY A 43 -4.12 -15.41 15.46
CA GLY A 43 -3.18 -14.60 14.70
C GLY A 43 -3.28 -13.13 15.07
N LEU A 44 -2.13 -12.51 15.28
CA LEU A 44 -1.98 -11.08 15.50
C LEU A 44 -1.07 -10.50 14.43
N TYR A 45 -1.28 -9.22 14.16
CA TYR A 45 -0.54 -8.47 13.19
C TYR A 45 -0.11 -7.15 13.81
N ARG A 46 1.09 -6.70 13.44
CA ARG A 46 1.53 -5.34 13.74
C ARG A 46 1.88 -4.61 12.46
N CYS A 47 1.71 -3.30 12.48
CA CYS A 47 2.18 -2.43 11.41
C CYS A 47 3.55 -1.86 11.77
N ARG A 48 4.46 -1.83 10.80
CA ARG A 48 5.80 -1.23 10.95
C ARG A 48 5.88 0.22 10.53
N THR A 49 4.88 0.70 9.81
CA THR A 49 4.82 2.08 9.31
C THR A 49 4.04 2.98 10.27
N CYS A 50 3.02 2.45 10.96
CA CYS A 50 2.28 3.19 11.98
C CYS A 50 3.18 3.60 13.14
N PHE A 51 2.95 4.79 13.66
CA PHE A 51 3.68 5.30 14.83
C PHE A 51 3.49 4.40 16.07
N TRP A 52 2.29 3.86 16.26
CA TRP A 52 1.99 2.91 17.34
C TRP A 52 1.92 1.46 16.81
N PRO A 53 2.91 0.61 17.11
CA PRO A 53 2.97 -0.78 16.65
C PRO A 53 2.15 -1.70 17.56
N ARG A 54 0.82 -1.52 17.55
CA ARG A 54 -0.13 -2.37 18.27
C ARG A 54 -0.26 -3.74 17.62
N PHE A 55 -0.46 -4.77 18.43
CA PHE A 55 -0.84 -6.11 18.00
C PHE A 55 -2.36 -6.24 17.89
N ASN A 56 -2.84 -6.32 16.66
CA ASN A 56 -4.26 -6.38 16.34
C ASN A 56 -4.62 -7.67 15.62
N CYS A 57 -5.85 -8.14 15.83
CA CYS A 57 -6.40 -9.20 14.97
C CYS A 57 -6.57 -8.69 13.53
N ARG A 58 -6.74 -9.62 12.59
CA ARG A 58 -6.91 -9.32 11.16
C ARG A 58 -7.92 -8.20 10.88
N ALA A 59 -9.11 -8.29 11.48
CA ALA A 59 -10.18 -7.30 11.25
C ALA A 59 -9.81 -5.90 11.73
N CYS A 60 -9.23 -5.78 12.93
CA CYS A 60 -8.79 -4.50 13.47
C CYS A 60 -7.60 -3.91 12.69
N THR A 61 -6.71 -4.76 12.17
CA THR A 61 -5.63 -4.34 11.28
C THR A 61 -6.19 -3.79 9.98
N LEU A 62 -7.08 -4.51 9.30
CA LEU A 62 -7.69 -4.02 8.05
C LEU A 62 -8.44 -2.70 8.26
N ALA A 63 -9.24 -2.59 9.32
CA ALA A 63 -9.99 -1.37 9.63
C ALA A 63 -9.08 -0.17 9.93
N ALA A 64 -7.92 -0.38 10.57
CA ALA A 64 -6.97 0.69 10.84
C ALA A 64 -6.21 1.18 9.59
N HIS A 65 -6.14 0.36 8.55
CA HIS A 65 -5.32 0.64 7.36
C HIS A 65 -6.14 0.80 6.08
N ALA A 66 -7.47 0.95 6.19
CA ALA A 66 -8.34 1.15 5.02
C ALA A 66 -7.93 2.39 4.19
N GLU A 67 -7.47 3.45 4.85
CA GLU A 67 -6.99 4.70 4.23
C GLU A 67 -5.46 4.72 4.05
N HIS A 68 -4.76 3.69 4.50
CA HIS A 68 -3.30 3.58 4.46
C HIS A 68 -2.87 2.23 3.86
N PRO A 69 -3.24 1.93 2.59
CA PRO A 69 -3.06 0.61 1.99
C PRO A 69 -1.60 0.25 1.70
N LEU A 70 -0.67 1.20 1.80
CA LEU A 70 0.77 1.01 1.56
C LEU A 70 1.57 0.78 2.85
N HIS A 71 0.91 0.59 4.00
CA HIS A 71 1.60 0.29 5.24
C HIS A 71 2.11 -1.16 5.29
N ARG A 72 3.29 -1.36 5.88
CA ARG A 72 3.93 -2.68 5.97
C ARG A 72 3.46 -3.43 7.21
N ILE A 73 3.00 -4.66 7.01
CA ILE A 73 2.44 -5.50 8.06
C ILE A 73 3.34 -6.71 8.32
N GLU A 74 3.41 -7.12 9.58
CA GLU A 74 4.04 -8.36 10.00
C GLU A 74 3.05 -9.22 10.76
N SER A 75 3.11 -10.53 10.54
CA SER A 75 2.30 -11.51 11.24
C SER A 75 3.05 -12.10 12.43
N TRP A 76 2.30 -12.40 13.49
CA TRP A 76 2.77 -13.07 14.69
C TRP A 76 2.23 -14.52 14.73
N PRO A 77 3.05 -15.51 15.17
CA PRO A 77 4.42 -15.42 15.66
C PRO A 77 5.49 -15.34 14.55
N GLY A 78 6.68 -14.83 14.90
CA GLY A 78 7.86 -14.85 14.02
C GLY A 78 8.03 -13.62 13.12
N PHE A 79 7.15 -12.62 13.20
CA PHE A 79 7.23 -11.33 12.49
C PHE A 79 7.50 -11.48 10.99
N GLN A 80 6.84 -12.46 10.37
CA GLN A 80 6.96 -12.66 8.93
C GLN A 80 6.20 -11.56 8.21
N GLY A 81 6.86 -10.94 7.23
CA GLY A 81 6.26 -9.90 6.40
C GLY A 81 5.02 -10.42 5.67
N THR A 82 3.96 -9.62 5.69
CA THR A 82 2.71 -9.87 4.95
C THR A 82 2.20 -8.54 4.41
N SER A 83 1.31 -8.59 3.42
CA SER A 83 0.68 -7.39 2.87
C SER A 83 -0.76 -7.23 3.34
N LEU A 84 -1.27 -6.00 3.30
CA LEU A 84 -2.68 -5.75 3.54
C LEU A 84 -3.56 -6.47 2.51
N ALA A 85 -3.09 -6.63 1.27
CA ALA A 85 -3.76 -7.43 0.25
C ALA A 85 -3.87 -8.92 0.63
N GLN A 86 -2.80 -9.53 1.17
CA GLN A 86 -2.85 -10.90 1.69
C GLN A 86 -3.81 -11.03 2.88
N LEU A 87 -3.95 -9.98 3.69
CA LEU A 87 -4.98 -9.91 4.72
C LEU A 87 -6.37 -9.65 4.15
N GLY A 88 -6.53 -9.40 2.86
CA GLY A 88 -7.80 -9.21 2.17
C GLY A 88 -8.27 -7.76 2.10
N LEU A 89 -7.39 -6.78 2.28
CA LEU A 89 -7.72 -5.39 1.98
C LEU A 89 -7.89 -5.22 0.47
N VAL A 90 -8.98 -4.58 0.07
CA VAL A 90 -9.24 -4.18 -1.31
C VAL A 90 -9.40 -2.67 -1.34
N VAL A 91 -8.67 -2.01 -2.22
CA VAL A 91 -8.78 -0.57 -2.47
C VAL A 91 -9.73 -0.36 -3.65
N TYR A 92 -10.85 0.30 -3.40
CA TYR A 92 -11.84 0.58 -4.43
C TYR A 92 -11.56 1.93 -5.08
N LEU A 93 -11.42 1.93 -6.41
CA LEU A 93 -11.24 3.14 -7.20
C LEU A 93 -12.59 3.70 -7.64
N GLY A 94 -12.74 5.01 -7.55
CA GLY A 94 -14.02 5.69 -7.76
C GLY A 94 -14.97 5.53 -6.57
N HIS A 95 -16.21 6.01 -6.73
CA HIS A 95 -17.26 5.96 -5.69
C HIS A 95 -16.82 6.43 -4.29
N GLY A 96 -15.86 7.35 -4.20
CA GLY A 96 -15.35 7.81 -2.90
C GLY A 96 -14.68 6.71 -2.05
N GLY A 97 -14.26 5.60 -2.65
CA GLY A 97 -13.69 4.45 -1.94
C GLY A 97 -14.69 3.33 -1.65
N ASP A 98 -15.96 3.47 -2.05
CA ASP A 98 -16.95 2.41 -1.91
C ASP A 98 -16.83 1.33 -2.99
N LYS A 99 -17.27 0.11 -2.64
CA LYS A 99 -17.28 -1.02 -3.57
C LYS A 99 -18.17 -0.75 -4.78
N CYS A 100 -17.57 -0.76 -5.97
CA CYS A 100 -18.31 -0.67 -7.22
C CYS A 100 -19.09 -1.97 -7.48
N PRO A 101 -20.43 -1.91 -7.72
CA PRO A 101 -21.22 -3.11 -8.03
C PRO A 101 -20.80 -3.82 -9.32
N LYS A 102 -20.20 -3.08 -10.25
CA LYS A 102 -19.69 -3.57 -11.53
C LYS A 102 -18.15 -3.64 -11.57
N GLY A 103 -17.50 -3.46 -10.42
CA GLY A 103 -16.06 -3.26 -10.38
C GLY A 103 -15.27 -4.48 -10.87
N VAL A 104 -14.13 -4.22 -11.49
CA VAL A 104 -13.19 -5.26 -11.93
C VAL A 104 -12.03 -5.29 -10.96
N THR A 105 -11.82 -6.42 -10.29
CA THR A 105 -10.74 -6.59 -9.33
C THR A 105 -9.46 -7.02 -10.02
N ASP A 106 -8.37 -6.36 -9.68
CA ASP A 106 -7.00 -6.76 -9.96
C ASP A 106 -6.33 -7.13 -8.63
N ALA A 107 -6.11 -8.43 -8.42
CA ALA A 107 -5.55 -8.95 -7.17
C ALA A 107 -4.03 -8.85 -7.11
N ASP A 108 -3.38 -8.72 -8.25
CA ASP A 108 -1.92 -8.81 -8.42
C ASP A 108 -1.35 -7.45 -8.84
N PHE A 109 -1.83 -6.38 -8.21
CA PHE A 109 -1.38 -5.01 -8.50
C PHE A 109 -0.22 -4.61 -7.58
N THR A 110 0.76 -3.90 -8.13
CA THR A 110 1.91 -3.39 -7.36
C THR A 110 1.92 -1.86 -7.35
N ILE A 111 2.02 -1.28 -6.16
CA ILE A 111 2.29 0.15 -6.00
C ILE A 111 3.71 0.32 -5.47
N VAL A 112 4.53 1.10 -6.16
CA VAL A 112 5.89 1.43 -5.74
C VAL A 112 5.87 2.79 -5.04
N GLY A 113 6.14 2.78 -3.74
CA GLY A 113 6.29 3.97 -2.94
C GLY A 113 7.69 4.15 -2.38
N LEU A 114 7.91 5.23 -1.63
CA LEU A 114 9.24 5.64 -1.12
C LEU A 114 9.94 4.54 -0.30
N ASP A 115 9.17 3.71 0.39
CA ASP A 115 9.65 2.60 1.20
C ASP A 115 9.68 1.27 0.45
N GLY A 116 9.45 1.26 -0.87
CA GLY A 116 9.58 0.11 -1.75
C GLY A 116 8.27 -0.30 -2.45
N ALA A 117 8.25 -1.53 -2.96
CA ALA A 117 7.06 -2.10 -3.60
C ALA A 117 6.06 -2.64 -2.56
N HIS A 118 4.77 -2.52 -2.90
CA HIS A 118 3.63 -2.96 -2.11
C HIS A 118 2.66 -3.73 -2.98
N ASP A 119 2.33 -4.94 -2.57
CA ASP A 119 1.27 -5.73 -3.20
C ASP A 119 -0.08 -5.25 -2.70
N VAL A 120 -0.95 -4.86 -3.63
CA VAL A 120 -2.25 -4.26 -3.36
C VAL A 120 -3.30 -4.94 -4.24
N THR A 121 -4.48 -5.19 -3.67
CA THR A 121 -5.65 -5.56 -4.47
C THR A 121 -6.44 -4.31 -4.79
N LEU A 122 -6.55 -3.97 -6.08
CA LEU A 122 -7.35 -2.84 -6.55
C LEU A 122 -8.67 -3.33 -7.13
N ASN A 123 -9.72 -2.52 -6.99
CA ASN A 123 -10.97 -2.72 -7.70
C ASN A 123 -11.27 -1.48 -8.54
N PHE A 124 -11.17 -1.62 -9.85
CA PHE A 124 -11.45 -0.55 -10.80
C PHE A 124 -12.95 -0.38 -11.00
N CYS A 125 -13.42 0.86 -11.04
CA CYS A 125 -14.81 1.15 -11.36
C CYS A 125 -15.07 0.85 -12.84
N ALA A 126 -16.14 0.09 -13.12
CA ALA A 126 -16.63 -0.17 -14.47
C ALA A 126 -18.08 0.29 -14.67
N CYS A 127 -18.50 1.32 -13.94
CA CYS A 127 -19.74 2.03 -14.26
C CYS A 127 -19.61 2.73 -15.62
N GLU A 128 -20.73 2.98 -16.29
CA GLU A 128 -20.75 3.64 -17.60
C GLU A 128 -20.10 5.03 -17.59
N LYS A 129 -20.19 5.74 -16.46
CA LYS A 129 -19.58 7.07 -16.25
C LYS A 129 -18.12 7.00 -15.79
N ALA A 130 -17.56 5.82 -15.58
CA ALA A 130 -16.18 5.67 -15.16
C ALA A 130 -15.23 6.09 -16.29
N PRO A 131 -14.06 6.66 -15.98
CA PRO A 131 -13.04 6.93 -16.99
C PRO A 131 -12.68 5.65 -17.75
N ALA A 132 -12.67 5.74 -19.09
CA ALA A 132 -12.36 4.60 -19.97
C ALA A 132 -10.91 4.11 -19.84
N ARG A 133 -10.02 4.98 -19.35
CA ARG A 133 -8.60 4.71 -19.13
C ARG A 133 -8.36 4.43 -17.65
N GLN A 134 -7.76 3.28 -17.35
CA GLN A 134 -7.43 2.89 -15.97
C GLN A 134 -6.51 3.91 -15.29
N GLU A 135 -5.60 4.52 -16.05
CA GLU A 135 -4.66 5.51 -15.55
C GLU A 135 -5.36 6.72 -14.92
N MET A 136 -6.49 7.17 -15.51
CA MET A 136 -7.28 8.27 -14.95
C MET A 136 -7.95 7.90 -13.62
N GLN A 137 -8.28 6.62 -13.41
CA GLN A 137 -8.80 6.17 -12.13
C GLN A 137 -7.68 6.10 -11.07
N LEU A 138 -6.47 5.68 -11.46
CA LEU A 138 -5.30 5.70 -10.57
C LEU A 138 -4.95 7.12 -10.11
N GLU A 139 -5.03 8.11 -11.00
CA GLU A 139 -4.78 9.52 -10.67
C GLU A 139 -5.71 10.06 -9.57
N SER A 140 -6.94 9.56 -9.48
CA SER A 140 -7.88 9.93 -8.40
C SER A 140 -7.39 9.53 -7.00
N MET A 141 -6.48 8.56 -6.92
CA MET A 141 -5.80 8.11 -5.68
C MET A 141 -4.37 8.66 -5.58
N ARG A 142 -4.01 9.66 -6.40
CA ARG A 142 -2.64 10.17 -6.50
C ARG A 142 -1.63 9.05 -6.86
N LEU A 143 -1.99 8.19 -7.79
CA LEU A 143 -1.11 7.15 -8.33
C LEU A 143 -0.84 7.40 -9.81
N HIS A 144 0.37 7.08 -10.26
CA HIS A 144 0.77 7.21 -11.67
C HIS A 144 1.10 5.84 -12.27
N GLY A 145 0.44 5.46 -13.36
CA GLY A 145 0.70 4.17 -14.03
C GLY A 145 2.17 4.01 -14.44
N TRP A 146 2.72 2.79 -14.34
CA TRP A 146 4.14 2.56 -14.56
C TRP A 146 4.46 1.20 -15.17
N ARG A 147 5.24 1.20 -16.27
CA ARG A 147 5.71 0.03 -17.04
C ARG A 147 4.61 -0.83 -17.70
N ASN A 148 3.58 -1.23 -16.97
CA ASN A 148 2.48 -2.09 -17.42
C ASN A 148 1.14 -1.70 -16.73
N GLN A 149 0.07 -2.44 -17.01
CA GLN A 149 -1.28 -2.16 -16.48
C GLN A 149 -1.51 -2.58 -15.02
N HIS A 150 -0.55 -3.29 -14.41
CA HIS A 150 -0.61 -3.86 -13.05
C HIS A 150 0.40 -3.21 -12.10
N THR A 151 0.99 -2.07 -12.48
CA THR A 151 1.95 -1.38 -11.63
C THR A 151 1.76 0.13 -11.70
N ALA A 152 1.82 0.78 -10.53
CA ALA A 152 1.80 2.23 -10.41
C ALA A 152 2.89 2.73 -9.46
N LEU A 153 3.21 4.00 -9.55
CA LEU A 153 4.02 4.74 -8.59
C LEU A 153 3.11 5.54 -7.67
N ASP A 154 3.48 5.67 -6.39
CA ASP A 154 2.93 6.72 -5.57
C ASP A 154 3.28 8.11 -6.17
N PHE A 155 2.49 9.13 -5.85
CA PHE A 155 2.68 10.47 -6.39
C PHE A 155 4.05 11.08 -6.06
N GLU A 156 4.58 10.83 -4.86
CA GLU A 156 5.82 11.43 -4.41
C GLU A 156 7.02 10.89 -5.19
N ILE A 157 7.06 9.56 -5.44
CA ILE A 157 8.02 8.93 -6.33
C ILE A 157 7.83 9.38 -7.77
N ALA A 158 6.59 9.45 -8.27
CA ALA A 158 6.33 9.86 -9.63
C ALA A 158 6.94 11.25 -9.90
N ARG A 159 6.65 12.22 -9.03
CA ARG A 159 7.23 13.56 -9.09
C ARG A 159 8.75 13.55 -8.99
N TYR A 160 9.31 12.84 -8.00
CA TYR A 160 10.76 12.75 -7.83
C TYR A 160 11.47 12.20 -9.07
N ARG A 161 10.87 11.21 -9.74
CA ARG A 161 11.45 10.61 -10.96
C ARG A 161 11.27 11.49 -12.20
N GLU A 162 10.20 12.27 -12.30
CA GLU A 162 10.05 13.28 -13.35
C GLU A 162 11.13 14.34 -13.24
N ASP A 163 11.38 14.84 -12.02
CA ASP A 163 12.44 15.82 -11.75
C ASP A 163 13.84 15.29 -12.11
N LEU A 164 14.07 13.98 -11.93
CA LEU A 164 15.31 13.30 -12.33
C LEU A 164 15.37 12.89 -13.80
N GLY A 165 14.31 13.12 -14.59
CA GLY A 165 14.24 12.67 -15.99
C GLY A 165 14.16 11.14 -16.17
N LEU A 166 13.83 10.40 -15.10
CA LEU A 166 13.80 8.94 -15.05
C LEU A 166 12.41 8.35 -15.39
N ILE A 167 11.42 9.20 -15.63
CA ILE A 167 10.19 8.85 -16.33
C ILE A 167 10.36 9.33 -17.78
N SER A 168 10.65 8.39 -18.67
CA SER A 168 10.73 8.68 -20.10
C SER A 168 9.38 9.23 -20.56
N ARG A 169 9.37 10.44 -21.14
CA ARG A 169 8.25 11.01 -21.89
C ARG A 169 7.89 10.10 -23.06
N LYS A 170 7.17 9.00 -22.82
CA LYS A 170 6.51 8.27 -23.90
C LYS A 170 5.24 9.04 -24.28
N GLN A 171 5.39 10.10 -25.09
CA GLN A 171 4.46 10.61 -26.12
C GLN A 171 4.69 12.11 -26.44
N GLU A 172 5.85 12.45 -27.01
CA GLU A 172 5.98 13.65 -27.86
C GLU A 172 6.42 13.26 -29.28
N THR A 173 5.79 12.21 -29.82
CA THR A 173 5.86 11.86 -31.25
C THR A 173 4.53 12.18 -31.93
N LYS A 174 4.15 13.47 -32.00
CA LYS A 174 3.17 13.95 -32.98
C LYS A 174 3.55 15.32 -33.55
N ARG A 175 4.03 15.27 -34.81
CA ARG A 175 3.78 16.24 -35.90
C ARG A 175 4.51 17.58 -35.85
N ARG A 176 5.79 17.60 -36.25
CA ARG A 176 6.22 18.61 -37.22
C ARG A 176 5.74 18.16 -38.60
N ARG A 177 4.58 18.66 -39.04
CA ARG A 177 4.17 18.59 -40.44
C ARG A 177 5.27 19.27 -41.26
N LYS A 178 5.99 18.55 -42.10
CA LYS A 178 6.73 19.16 -43.21
C LYS A 178 5.68 19.83 -44.10
N VAL A 179 5.69 21.16 -44.14
CA VAL A 179 4.99 21.92 -45.18
C VAL A 179 5.74 21.61 -46.48
N PRO A 180 5.09 21.07 -47.52
CA PRO A 180 5.71 21.04 -48.85
C PRO A 180 5.84 22.50 -49.30
N GLN A 181 7.06 22.94 -49.60
CA GLN A 181 7.23 24.17 -50.35
C GLN A 181 6.59 23.96 -51.72
N VAL A 182 5.48 24.65 -51.95
CA VAL A 182 4.88 24.79 -53.27
C VAL A 182 5.85 25.64 -54.08
N VAL A 183 6.40 25.03 -55.12
CA VAL A 183 7.15 25.68 -56.18
C VAL A 183 6.16 26.61 -56.89
N GLN A 184 6.46 27.92 -56.94
CA GLN A 184 5.82 28.82 -57.89
C GLN A 184 6.90 29.40 -58.80
N SER A 185 6.81 28.95 -60.04
CA SER A 185 7.40 29.47 -61.25
C SER A 185 6.79 30.83 -61.61
N ALA A 186 7.66 31.80 -61.91
CA ALA A 186 7.45 32.91 -62.83
C ALA A 186 8.82 33.25 -63.44
#